data_AF-A0A6J4HL74-F1
#
_entry.id   AF-A0A6J4HL74-F1
#
_cell.length_a   1.000
_cell.length_b   1.000
_cell.length_c   1.000
_cell.angle_alpha   90.00
_cell.angle_beta   90.00
_cell.angle_gamma   90.00
#
_symmetry.space_group_name_H-M   'P 1'
#
loop_
_entity.id
_entity.type
_entity.pdbx_description
1 polymer ?
#
loop_
_entity_poly.entity_id
_entity_poly.type
_entity_poly.pdbx_seq_one_letter_code
_entity_poly.pdbx_strand_id
1 'polypeptide(L)'
;MNGLTVPVAIVGSRTEAELIVGFLQNQGVRAAVAADDAGGQEPELQLQGVRVLVASSDETEARRHLTAVGDGDGDGTSITGDTVTGRPRSARETLRVHTEYDDAQRDVDALSDAGFPVERVSIVGRDLRLDEDVTGRLTVPRAAGAGAGGGAWFGLLIGAVLFLFTPYWLLPVLTGVVLGAIFGAIFGAIAQAATRGRRDFASVRHLEAGSYEVVVDSELADGARRLLHLDPAPEPRDASPAPADPPRVR
;
A
#
# COMPACT_ATOMS: atom_id res chain seq x y z
N MET A 1 27.83 6.02 12.38
CA MET A 1 27.55 7.48 12.36
C MET A 1 26.04 7.63 12.41
N ASN A 2 25.48 7.98 13.58
CA ASN A 2 24.05 8.23 13.72
C ASN A 2 23.73 9.49 12.92
N GLY A 3 23.23 9.32 11.69
CA GLY A 3 22.69 10.42 10.90
C GLY A 3 21.49 10.95 11.68
N LEU A 4 21.67 12.10 12.33
CA LEU A 4 20.58 12.80 12.98
C LEU A 4 19.52 13.08 11.90
N THR A 5 18.28 12.66 12.16
CA THR A 5 17.17 12.88 11.25
C THR A 5 16.31 14.03 11.77
N VAL A 6 15.93 14.96 10.88
CA VAL A 6 15.15 16.15 11.22
C VAL A 6 13.79 16.09 10.50
N PRO A 7 12.69 16.44 11.17
CA PRO A 7 11.38 16.52 10.52
C PRO A 7 11.32 17.71 9.56
N VAL A 8 10.98 17.42 8.29
CA VAL A 8 10.80 18.44 7.24
C VAL A 8 9.34 18.72 6.90
N ALA A 9 8.44 17.78 7.20
CA ALA A 9 7.00 17.95 7.04
C ALA A 9 6.23 17.13 8.09
N ILE A 10 5.04 17.60 8.45
CA ILE A 10 4.06 16.87 9.26
C ILE A 10 2.76 16.87 8.44
N VAL A 11 2.25 15.68 8.15
CA VAL A 11 1.08 15.48 7.29
C VAL A 11 -0.02 14.71 8.01
N GLY A 12 -1.23 14.79 7.46
CA GLY A 12 -2.43 14.22 8.08
C GLY A 12 -2.54 12.70 7.95
N SER A 13 -1.78 12.08 7.05
CA SER A 13 -1.83 10.64 6.82
C SER A 13 -0.48 10.04 6.45
N ARG A 14 -0.33 8.75 6.74
CA ARG A 14 0.84 7.97 6.33
C ARG A 14 1.03 7.91 4.82
N THR A 15 -0.05 7.75 4.06
CA THR A 15 0.00 7.71 2.58
C THR A 15 0.56 9.02 2.01
N GLU A 16 0.13 10.15 2.56
CA GLU A 16 0.67 11.47 2.17
C GLU A 16 2.17 11.59 2.52
N ALA A 17 2.58 11.06 3.67
CA ALA A 17 3.99 11.04 4.06
C ALA A 17 4.84 10.18 3.13
N GLU A 18 4.32 9.01 2.73
CA GLU A 18 4.98 8.09 1.80
C GLU A 18 5.11 8.71 0.40
N LEU A 19 4.12 9.47 -0.06
CA LEU A 19 4.21 10.23 -1.31
C LEU A 19 5.32 11.29 -1.26
N ILE A 20 5.42 12.04 -0.16
CA ILE A 20 6.48 13.03 0.04
C ILE A 20 7.85 12.35 0.10
N VAL A 21 7.95 11.22 0.82
CA VAL A 21 9.19 10.44 0.89
C VAL A 21 9.60 9.94 -0.50
N GLY A 22 8.67 9.38 -1.27
CA GLY A 22 8.94 8.94 -2.64
C GLY A 22 9.38 10.08 -3.55
N PHE A 23 8.74 11.25 -3.43
CA PHE A 23 9.14 12.46 -4.15
C PHE A 23 10.57 12.90 -3.80
N LEU A 24 10.91 12.97 -2.52
CA LEU A 24 12.25 13.35 -2.05
C LEU A 24 13.31 12.34 -2.48
N GLN A 25 13.01 11.04 -2.40
CA GLN A 25 13.91 9.98 -2.87
C GLN A 25 14.15 10.06 -4.37
N ASN A 26 13.12 10.41 -5.16
CA ASN A 26 13.27 10.64 -6.59
C ASN A 26 14.15 11.87 -6.91
N GLN A 27 14.23 12.85 -6.00
CA GLN A 27 15.18 13.98 -6.08
C GLN A 27 16.57 13.64 -5.50
N GLY A 28 16.79 12.39 -5.07
CA GLY A 28 18.07 11.94 -4.50
C GLY A 28 18.22 12.22 -3.00
N VAL A 29 17.19 12.74 -2.33
CA VAL A 29 17.20 13.02 -0.90
C VAL A 29 16.71 11.80 -0.12
N ARG A 30 17.53 11.27 0.80
CA ARG A 30 17.11 10.14 1.64
C ARG A 30 16.11 10.61 2.70
N ALA A 31 14.88 10.13 2.56
CA ALA A 31 13.77 10.43 3.48
C ALA A 31 13.15 9.14 4.04
N ALA A 32 12.58 9.24 5.24
CA ALA A 32 11.89 8.17 5.95
C ALA A 32 10.62 8.68 6.63
N VAL A 33 9.65 7.78 6.83
CA VAL A 33 8.40 8.08 7.54
C VAL A 33 8.54 7.71 9.02
N ALA A 34 8.12 8.61 9.90
CA ALA A 34 7.92 8.33 11.32
C ALA A 34 6.47 8.58 11.70
N ALA A 35 5.75 7.51 12.02
CA ALA A 35 4.37 7.51 12.47
C ALA A 35 4.27 6.79 13.83
N ASP A 36 3.33 7.23 14.66
CA ASP A 36 2.98 6.59 15.94
C ASP A 36 1.69 5.79 15.75
N ASP A 37 1.76 4.70 14.97
CA ASP A 37 0.60 3.93 14.50
C ASP A 37 0.77 2.41 14.64
N ALA A 38 1.59 1.99 15.62
CA ALA A 38 1.95 0.59 15.86
C ALA A 38 2.42 -0.16 14.60
N GLY A 39 3.19 0.51 13.73
CA GLY A 39 3.68 -0.08 12.49
C GLY A 39 2.65 -0.13 11.37
N GLY A 40 1.61 0.72 11.42
CA GLY A 40 0.56 0.82 10.41
C GLY A 40 -0.73 0.06 10.72
N GLN A 41 -0.81 -0.57 11.89
CA GLN A 41 -1.99 -1.35 12.31
C GLN A 41 -3.08 -0.46 12.95
N GLU A 42 -2.69 0.68 13.50
CA GLU A 42 -3.57 1.56 14.28
C GLU A 42 -3.51 3.01 13.73
N PRO A 43 -4.13 3.30 12.56
CA PRO A 43 -4.08 4.63 11.95
C PRO A 43 -4.70 5.72 12.83
N GLU A 44 -5.58 5.33 13.74
CA GLU A 44 -6.30 6.19 14.67
C GLU A 44 -5.38 6.80 15.74
N LEU A 45 -4.22 6.19 15.98
CA LEU A 45 -3.20 6.68 16.91
C LEU A 45 -2.33 7.81 16.32
N GLN A 46 -2.51 8.16 15.03
CA GLN A 46 -1.80 9.25 14.34
C GLN A 46 -2.26 10.66 14.75
N LEU A 47 -2.60 10.86 16.03
CA LEU A 47 -3.18 12.12 16.56
C LEU A 47 -2.23 13.33 16.44
N GLN A 48 -0.92 13.08 16.35
CA GLN A 48 0.10 14.13 16.20
C GLN A 48 0.58 14.30 14.75
N GLY A 49 -0.08 13.62 13.80
CA GLY A 49 0.30 13.57 12.39
C GLY A 49 1.50 12.67 12.13
N VAL A 50 1.79 12.46 10.84
CA VAL A 50 2.91 11.64 10.39
C VAL A 50 4.06 12.53 9.97
N ARG A 51 5.27 12.24 10.47
CA ARG A 51 6.47 13.06 10.23
C ARG A 51 7.28 12.49 9.08
N VAL A 52 7.65 13.35 8.15
CA VAL A 52 8.66 13.05 7.13
C VAL A 52 10.02 13.48 7.67
N LEU A 53 10.92 12.53 7.81
CA LEU A 53 12.27 12.73 8.34
C LEU A 53 13.29 12.66 7.20
N VAL A 54 14.27 13.56 7.21
CA VAL A 54 15.44 13.51 6.33
C VAL A 54 16.71 13.59 7.16
N ALA A 55 17.86 13.20 6.59
CA ALA A 55 19.15 13.43 7.24
C ALA A 55 19.40 14.93 7.45
N SER A 56 19.97 15.32 8.60
CA SER A 56 20.28 16.74 8.89
C SER A 56 21.13 17.42 7.81
N SER A 57 21.95 16.66 7.07
CA SER A 57 22.74 17.19 5.94
C SER A 57 21.88 17.66 4.77
N ASP A 58 20.69 17.09 4.60
CA ASP A 58 19.87 17.22 3.40
C ASP A 58 18.62 18.09 3.64
N GLU A 59 18.48 18.66 4.85
CA GLU A 59 17.31 19.41 5.28
C GLU A 59 17.01 20.62 4.39
N THR A 60 18.03 21.42 4.06
CA THR A 60 17.86 22.65 3.27
C THR A 60 17.48 22.35 1.83
N GLU A 61 17.98 21.23 1.29
CA GLU A 61 17.64 20.75 -0.04
C GLU A 61 16.20 20.22 -0.08
N ALA A 62 15.81 19.39 0.91
CA ALA A 62 14.45 18.89 1.06
C ALA A 62 13.42 20.03 1.15
N ARG A 63 13.68 21.04 2.00
CA ARG A 63 12.79 22.20 2.16
C ARG A 63 12.63 22.99 0.86
N ARG A 64 13.70 23.15 0.07
CA ARG A 64 13.65 23.85 -1.23
C ARG A 64 12.73 23.13 -2.22
N HIS A 65 12.79 21.81 -2.27
CA HIS A 65 11.94 21.01 -3.15
C HIS A 65 10.47 21.03 -2.73
N LEU A 66 10.19 21.07 -1.42
CA LEU A 66 8.82 21.14 -0.91
C LEU A 66 8.17 22.50 -1.18
N THR A 67 8.91 23.61 -1.04
CA THR A 67 8.39 24.95 -1.35
C THR A 67 8.10 25.14 -2.84
N ALA A 68 8.92 24.57 -3.73
CA ALA A 68 8.68 24.63 -5.18
C ALA A 68 7.37 23.95 -5.62
N VAL A 69 6.84 23.03 -4.80
CA VAL A 69 5.54 22.37 -5.04
C VAL A 69 4.39 23.17 -4.41
N GLY A 70 4.64 23.91 -3.32
CA GLY A 70 3.62 24.68 -2.60
C GLY A 70 3.22 26.02 -3.22
N ASP A 71 4.08 26.63 -4.06
CA ASP A 71 3.80 27.91 -4.75
C ASP A 71 2.98 27.73 -6.06
N GLY A 72 2.51 26.51 -6.34
CA GLY A 72 1.79 26.15 -7.57
C GLY A 72 0.29 26.42 -7.61
N ASP A 73 -0.26 27.27 -6.72
CA ASP A 73 -1.70 27.58 -6.70
C ASP A 73 -1.96 29.05 -7.04
N GLY A 74 -2.38 29.28 -8.30
CA GLY A 74 -3.07 30.51 -8.72
C GLY A 74 -2.38 31.42 -9.73
N ASP A 75 -2.07 30.95 -10.96
CA ASP A 75 -2.38 31.74 -12.16
C ASP A 75 -2.41 30.88 -13.42
N GLY A 76 -3.49 31.00 -14.19
CA GLY A 76 -3.69 30.28 -15.45
C GLY A 76 -2.91 30.93 -16.59
N THR A 77 -1.58 30.85 -16.55
CA THR A 77 -0.73 31.33 -17.65
C THR A 77 -0.01 30.17 -18.33
N SER A 78 -0.53 29.84 -19.52
CA SER A 78 0.15 29.24 -20.67
C SER A 78 1.30 28.28 -20.37
N ILE A 79 1.00 26.97 -20.41
CA ILE A 79 2.01 25.93 -20.63
C ILE A 79 2.49 26.05 -22.10
N THR A 80 3.35 27.02 -22.36
CA THR A 80 4.22 27.03 -23.53
C THR A 80 5.46 26.23 -23.15
N GLY A 81 5.64 25.08 -23.79
CA GLY A 81 6.81 24.25 -23.56
C GLY A 81 8.09 25.01 -23.87
N ASP A 82 9.01 25.03 -22.90
CA ASP A 82 10.43 24.83 -23.18
C ASP A 82 11.17 24.38 -21.90
N THR A 83 11.96 23.32 -22.05
CA THR A 83 13.04 22.88 -21.16
C THR A 83 12.72 22.60 -19.68
N VAL A 84 12.03 21.48 -19.41
CA VAL A 84 12.30 20.68 -18.19
C VAL A 84 13.44 19.72 -18.54
N THR A 85 14.69 20.13 -18.31
CA THR A 85 15.83 19.19 -18.27
C THR A 85 15.82 18.42 -16.95
N GLY A 86 14.77 17.61 -16.77
CA GLY A 86 14.85 16.43 -15.93
C GLY A 86 15.76 15.44 -16.64
N ARG A 87 16.86 15.04 -15.99
CA ARG A 87 17.71 13.92 -16.43
C ARG A 87 16.77 12.76 -16.82
N PRO A 88 16.90 12.16 -18.02
CA PRO A 88 15.92 11.19 -18.52
C PRO A 88 15.74 10.11 -17.47
N ARG A 89 14.51 9.94 -16.95
CA ARG A 89 14.11 8.63 -16.42
C ARG A 89 14.47 7.66 -17.53
N SER A 90 15.33 6.68 -17.28
CA SER A 90 15.59 5.61 -18.24
C SER A 90 14.24 5.19 -18.79
N ALA A 91 13.98 5.47 -20.07
CA ALA A 91 12.64 5.37 -20.61
C ALA A 91 12.27 3.89 -20.53
N ARG A 92 11.39 3.51 -19.61
CA ARG A 92 10.98 2.11 -19.51
C ARG A 92 9.87 1.87 -20.50
N GLU A 93 10.01 0.83 -21.29
CA GLU A 93 9.10 0.50 -22.37
C GLU A 93 8.40 -0.82 -22.07
N THR A 94 7.07 -0.85 -22.22
CA THR A 94 6.28 -2.07 -22.06
C THR A 94 6.53 -2.98 -23.26
N LEU A 95 6.98 -4.21 -23.00
CA LEU A 95 7.19 -5.24 -24.02
C LEU A 95 5.88 -5.93 -24.37
N ARG A 96 5.13 -6.35 -23.34
CA ARG A 96 3.86 -7.07 -23.47
C ARG A 96 3.02 -6.88 -22.21
N VAL A 97 1.69 -6.92 -22.39
CA VAL A 97 0.68 -6.90 -21.33
C VAL A 97 0.04 -8.28 -21.24
N HIS A 98 -0.11 -8.78 -20.02
CA HIS A 98 -0.75 -10.05 -19.68
C HIS A 98 -1.90 -9.82 -18.71
N THR A 99 -2.80 -10.78 -18.62
CA THR A 99 -3.89 -10.77 -17.61
C THR A 99 -3.51 -11.57 -16.38
N GLU A 100 -2.77 -12.67 -16.55
CA GLU A 100 -2.27 -13.52 -15.48
C GLU A 100 -0.81 -13.21 -15.18
N TYR A 101 -0.43 -13.27 -13.90
CA TYR A 101 0.96 -13.08 -13.48
C TYR A 101 1.89 -14.16 -14.03
N ASP A 102 1.42 -15.41 -14.10
CA ASP A 102 2.20 -16.56 -14.58
C ASP A 102 2.66 -16.37 -16.03
N ASP A 103 1.85 -15.73 -16.87
CA ASP A 103 2.21 -15.44 -18.26
C ASP A 103 3.32 -14.37 -18.35
N ALA A 104 3.25 -13.34 -17.50
CA ALA A 104 4.31 -12.35 -17.38
C ALA A 104 5.61 -12.97 -16.86
N GLN A 105 5.53 -13.92 -15.91
CA GLN A 105 6.70 -14.63 -15.40
C GLN A 105 7.35 -15.50 -16.47
N ARG A 106 6.58 -16.19 -17.31
CA ARG A 106 7.12 -17.00 -18.43
C ARG A 106 7.92 -16.15 -19.43
N ASP A 107 7.50 -14.91 -19.70
CA ASP A 107 8.25 -14.00 -20.56
C ASP A 107 9.59 -13.59 -19.90
N VAL A 108 9.63 -13.36 -18.59
CA VAL A 108 10.88 -13.09 -17.86
C VAL A 108 11.79 -14.30 -17.83
N ASP A 109 11.24 -15.51 -17.62
CA ASP A 109 11.99 -16.76 -17.64
C ASP A 109 12.62 -17.01 -19.01
N ALA A 110 11.86 -16.81 -20.09
CA ALA A 110 12.38 -16.93 -21.46
C ALA A 110 13.50 -15.93 -21.77
N LEU A 111 13.41 -14.71 -21.25
CA LEU A 111 14.50 -13.71 -21.33
C LEU A 111 15.73 -14.17 -20.53
N SER A 112 15.53 -14.72 -19.33
CA SER A 112 16.61 -15.24 -18.49
C SER A 112 17.35 -16.39 -19.16
N ASP A 113 16.63 -17.36 -19.73
CA ASP A 113 17.18 -18.51 -20.46
C ASP A 113 17.99 -18.07 -21.69
N ALA A 114 17.61 -16.96 -22.31
CA ALA A 114 18.34 -16.35 -23.41
C ALA A 114 19.58 -15.53 -22.98
N GLY A 115 19.87 -15.46 -21.67
CA GLY A 115 20.99 -14.70 -21.11
C GLY A 115 20.78 -13.19 -21.10
N PHE A 116 19.52 -12.73 -21.18
CA PHE A 116 19.19 -11.31 -21.09
C PHE A 116 19.39 -10.79 -19.66
N PRO A 117 19.87 -9.55 -19.45
CA PRO A 117 20.04 -8.97 -18.12
C PRO A 117 18.69 -8.66 -17.46
N VAL A 118 18.12 -9.65 -16.76
CA VAL A 118 16.81 -9.58 -16.10
C VAL A 118 16.75 -8.54 -14.98
N GLU A 119 17.90 -8.06 -14.49
CA GLU A 119 17.97 -6.97 -13.51
C GLU A 119 17.40 -5.65 -14.05
N ARG A 120 17.21 -5.55 -15.37
CA ARG A 120 16.61 -4.41 -16.06
C ARG A 120 15.18 -4.70 -16.54
N VAL A 121 14.61 -5.83 -16.15
CA VAL A 121 13.22 -6.22 -16.44
C VAL A 121 12.41 -6.08 -15.15
N SER A 122 11.21 -5.51 -15.27
CA SER A 122 10.26 -5.39 -14.16
C SER A 122 8.87 -5.81 -14.59
N ILE A 123 8.19 -6.59 -13.76
CA ILE A 123 6.76 -6.87 -13.91
C ILE A 123 5.99 -5.78 -13.14
N VAL A 124 5.14 -5.04 -13.82
CA VAL A 124 4.33 -3.96 -13.26
C VAL A 124 2.87 -4.35 -13.32
N GLY A 125 2.23 -4.54 -12.16
CA GLY A 125 0.78 -4.67 -12.07
C GLY A 125 0.11 -3.33 -12.35
N ARG A 126 -0.77 -3.27 -13.35
CA ARG A 126 -1.61 -2.10 -13.67
C ARG A 126 -3.07 -2.39 -13.32
N ASP A 127 -3.87 -1.32 -13.29
CA ASP A 127 -5.30 -1.38 -13.00
C ASP A 127 -5.60 -2.08 -11.66
N LEU A 128 -4.90 -1.66 -10.60
CA LEU A 128 -5.13 -2.19 -9.25
C LEU A 128 -6.59 -1.99 -8.86
N ARG A 129 -7.32 -3.08 -8.70
CA ARG A 129 -8.69 -3.10 -8.19
C ARG A 129 -8.63 -3.49 -6.73
N LEU A 130 -9.36 -2.71 -5.94
CA LEU A 130 -9.57 -3.00 -4.53
C LEU A 130 -10.92 -3.69 -4.43
N ASP A 131 -10.89 -5.02 -4.37
CA ASP A 131 -12.10 -5.80 -4.15
C ASP A 131 -12.32 -5.95 -2.63
N GLU A 132 -13.53 -5.58 -2.19
CA GLU A 132 -13.93 -5.59 -0.79
C GLU A 132 -14.96 -6.71 -0.58
N ASP A 133 -14.50 -7.86 -0.11
CA ASP A 133 -15.39 -8.99 0.17
C ASP A 133 -16.17 -8.75 1.46
N VAL A 134 -17.47 -8.47 1.30
CA VAL A 134 -18.39 -8.25 2.42
C VAL A 134 -18.73 -9.59 3.08
N THR A 135 -17.85 -10.06 3.97
CA THR A 135 -17.99 -11.34 4.69
C THR A 135 -19.20 -11.42 5.62
N GLY A 136 -19.83 -10.29 5.96
CA GLY A 136 -21.12 -10.26 6.63
C GLY A 136 -21.33 -9.07 7.57
N ARG A 137 -22.49 -9.06 8.24
CA ARG A 137 -22.84 -8.03 9.23
C ARG A 137 -22.14 -8.29 10.56
N LEU A 138 -21.39 -7.30 11.05
CA LEU A 138 -20.81 -7.30 12.40
C LEU A 138 -21.91 -7.03 13.43
N THR A 139 -22.59 -8.09 13.86
CA THR A 139 -23.61 -8.02 14.90
C THR A 139 -22.98 -8.22 16.28
N VAL A 140 -23.42 -7.44 17.27
CA VAL A 140 -23.04 -7.59 18.69
C VAL A 140 -23.07 -9.04 19.19
N PRO A 141 -24.08 -9.88 18.87
CA PRO A 141 -24.07 -11.29 19.27
C PRO A 141 -22.90 -12.09 18.71
N ARG A 142 -22.40 -11.78 17.51
CA ARG A 142 -21.25 -12.48 16.93
C ARG A 142 -19.95 -12.12 17.65
N ALA A 143 -19.76 -10.85 17.99
CA ALA A 143 -18.63 -10.40 18.79
C ALA A 143 -18.66 -10.95 20.23
N ALA A 144 -19.85 -10.97 20.84
CA ALA A 144 -20.05 -11.60 22.14
C ALA A 144 -19.77 -13.12 22.08
N GLY A 145 -20.18 -13.80 21.01
CA GLY A 145 -19.88 -15.22 20.81
C GLY A 145 -18.39 -15.50 20.62
N ALA A 146 -17.69 -14.68 19.82
CA ALA A 146 -16.24 -14.80 19.65
C ALA A 146 -15.49 -14.54 20.97
N GLY A 147 -15.89 -13.50 21.71
CA GLY A 147 -15.37 -13.20 23.04
C GLY A 147 -15.64 -14.32 24.04
N ALA A 148 -16.83 -14.91 24.02
CA ALA A 148 -17.18 -16.06 24.87
C ALA A 148 -16.28 -17.27 24.58
N GLY A 149 -15.96 -17.55 23.32
CA GLY A 149 -15.05 -18.63 22.94
C GLY A 149 -13.64 -18.42 23.49
N GLY A 150 -13.07 -17.23 23.30
CA GLY A 150 -11.75 -16.88 23.85
C GLY A 150 -11.73 -16.88 25.39
N GLY A 151 -12.78 -16.34 26.01
CA GLY A 151 -12.94 -16.33 27.46
C GLY A 151 -13.11 -17.73 28.06
N ALA A 152 -13.87 -18.61 27.40
CA ALA A 152 -14.03 -20.01 27.81
C ALA A 152 -12.69 -20.76 27.77
N TRP A 153 -11.88 -20.54 26.74
CA TRP A 153 -10.54 -21.11 26.63
C TRP A 153 -9.61 -20.62 27.76
N PHE A 154 -9.60 -19.32 28.03
CA PHE A 154 -8.83 -18.76 29.14
C PHE A 154 -9.33 -19.27 30.50
N GLY A 155 -10.65 -19.32 30.69
CA GLY A 155 -11.29 -19.87 31.88
C GLY A 155 -10.99 -21.35 32.10
N LEU A 156 -10.93 -22.14 31.02
CA LEU A 156 -10.50 -23.54 31.04
C LEU A 156 -9.06 -23.65 31.55
N LEU A 157 -8.15 -22.80 31.06
CA LEU A 157 -6.75 -22.78 31.50
C LEU A 157 -6.65 -22.49 33.01
N ILE A 158 -7.29 -21.43 33.49
CA ILE A 158 -7.29 -21.07 34.91
C ILE A 158 -7.92 -22.18 35.75
N GLY A 159 -9.06 -22.71 35.31
CA GLY A 159 -9.73 -23.81 36.00
C GLY A 159 -8.90 -25.10 36.04
N ALA A 160 -8.17 -25.42 34.97
CA ALA A 160 -7.25 -26.56 34.91
C ALA A 160 -6.05 -26.39 35.86
N VAL A 161 -5.51 -25.18 35.97
CA VAL A 161 -4.46 -24.88 36.95
C VAL A 161 -5.01 -25.02 38.37
N LEU A 162 -6.17 -24.41 38.69
CA LEU A 162 -6.78 -24.52 40.02
C LEU A 162 -7.16 -25.95 40.41
N PHE A 163 -7.55 -26.77 39.42
CA PHE A 163 -7.81 -28.20 39.60
C PHE A 163 -6.60 -28.95 40.17
N LEU A 164 -5.36 -28.58 39.81
CA LEU A 164 -4.15 -29.21 40.38
C LEU A 164 -3.95 -28.92 41.88
N PHE A 165 -4.50 -27.81 42.39
CA PHE A 165 -4.30 -27.35 43.77
C PHE A 165 -5.50 -27.56 44.68
N THR A 166 -6.61 -28.08 44.16
CA THR A 166 -7.89 -28.12 44.85
C THR A 166 -8.41 -29.54 44.98
N PRO A 167 -8.91 -29.97 46.15
CA PRO A 167 -9.45 -31.33 46.33
C PRO A 167 -10.81 -31.55 45.64
N TYR A 168 -11.40 -30.50 45.06
CA TYR A 168 -12.62 -30.55 44.27
C TYR A 168 -12.31 -30.98 42.83
N TRP A 169 -12.68 -32.22 42.50
CA TRP A 169 -12.73 -32.74 41.12
C TRP A 169 -13.56 -31.84 40.21
N LEU A 170 -13.15 -31.66 38.95
CA LEU A 170 -13.77 -30.97 37.78
C LEU A 170 -14.48 -29.60 37.96
N LEU A 171 -15.05 -29.28 39.12
CA LEU A 171 -15.69 -28.05 39.54
C LEU A 171 -14.86 -26.80 39.22
N PRO A 172 -13.56 -26.70 39.57
CA PRO A 172 -12.75 -25.54 39.21
C PRO A 172 -12.66 -25.31 37.70
N VAL A 173 -12.59 -26.39 36.92
CA VAL A 173 -12.55 -26.34 35.45
C VAL A 173 -13.88 -25.84 34.91
N LEU A 174 -15.00 -26.40 35.37
CA LEU A 174 -16.34 -26.01 34.92
C LEU A 174 -16.67 -24.56 35.28
N THR A 175 -16.39 -24.15 36.52
CA THR A 175 -16.58 -22.77 36.97
C THR A 175 -15.68 -21.80 36.21
N GLY A 176 -14.42 -22.17 35.97
CA GLY A 176 -13.48 -21.41 35.16
C GLY A 176 -14.01 -21.18 33.75
N VAL A 177 -14.44 -22.24 33.06
CA VAL A 177 -15.03 -22.14 31.70
C VAL A 177 -16.27 -21.24 31.68
N VAL A 178 -17.20 -21.41 32.62
CA VAL A 178 -18.46 -20.64 32.66
C VAL A 178 -18.20 -19.17 32.94
N LEU A 179 -17.40 -18.86 33.96
CA LEU A 179 -17.05 -17.46 34.26
C LEU A 179 -16.22 -16.85 33.13
N GLY A 180 -15.25 -17.60 32.59
CA GLY A 180 -14.45 -17.19 31.45
C GLY A 180 -15.32 -16.85 30.24
N ALA A 181 -16.30 -17.69 29.90
CA ALA A 181 -17.23 -17.44 28.81
C ALA A 181 -18.09 -16.18 29.06
N ILE A 182 -18.59 -15.98 30.29
CA ILE A 182 -19.40 -14.81 30.65
C ILE A 182 -18.56 -13.52 30.53
N PHE A 183 -17.39 -13.47 31.17
CA PHE A 183 -16.52 -12.31 31.10
C PHE A 183 -16.03 -12.07 29.66
N GLY A 184 -15.64 -13.13 28.95
CA GLY A 184 -15.25 -13.05 27.54
C GLY A 184 -16.35 -12.50 26.64
N ALA A 185 -17.60 -12.90 26.86
CA ALA A 185 -18.74 -12.36 26.13
C ALA A 185 -18.95 -10.87 26.40
N ILE A 186 -18.83 -10.45 27.68
CA ILE A 186 -18.95 -9.05 28.10
C ILE A 186 -17.82 -8.21 27.47
N PHE A 187 -16.56 -8.64 27.58
CA PHE A 187 -15.42 -7.94 26.98
C PHE A 187 -15.51 -7.90 25.46
N GLY A 188 -15.91 -8.99 24.81
CA GLY A 188 -16.13 -9.04 23.36
C GLY A 188 -17.23 -8.06 22.91
N ALA A 189 -18.32 -7.96 23.67
CA ALA A 189 -19.38 -6.99 23.41
C ALA A 189 -18.92 -5.53 23.64
N ILE A 190 -18.14 -5.27 24.71
CA ILE A 190 -17.58 -3.94 25.00
C ILE A 190 -16.58 -3.52 23.93
N ALA A 191 -15.65 -4.39 23.54
CA ALA A 191 -14.68 -4.12 22.47
C ALA A 191 -15.38 -3.80 21.15
N GLN A 192 -16.46 -4.52 20.84
CA GLN A 192 -17.30 -4.22 19.68
C GLN A 192 -18.06 -2.90 19.79
N ALA A 193 -18.49 -2.52 20.99
CA ALA A 193 -19.17 -1.26 21.24
C ALA A 193 -18.21 -0.06 21.17
N ALA A 194 -16.97 -0.23 21.65
CA ALA A 194 -15.91 0.78 21.59
C ALA A 194 -15.44 1.02 20.14
N THR A 195 -15.39 -0.02 19.32
CA THR A 195 -15.09 0.06 17.88
C THR A 195 -16.31 0.41 17.04
N ARG A 196 -17.47 0.67 17.66
CA ARG A 196 -18.73 1.01 16.96
C ARG A 196 -18.68 2.46 16.47
N GLY A 197 -17.91 2.67 15.42
CA GLY A 197 -17.72 3.95 14.76
C GLY A 197 -17.55 3.79 13.24
N ARG A 198 -18.69 3.66 12.54
CA ARG A 198 -18.91 4.00 11.11
C ARG A 198 -18.91 2.93 10.01
N ARG A 199 -18.71 1.62 10.22
CA ARG A 199 -18.98 0.62 9.13
C ARG A 199 -19.52 -0.71 9.68
N ASP A 200 -20.77 -1.04 9.36
CA ASP A 200 -21.47 -2.26 9.81
C ASP A 200 -21.08 -3.55 9.04
N PHE A 201 -19.89 -3.60 8.46
CA PHE A 201 -19.43 -4.68 7.59
C PHE A 201 -18.04 -5.16 8.01
N ALA A 202 -17.89 -6.47 8.20
CA ALA A 202 -16.57 -7.08 8.18
C ALA A 202 -16.18 -7.21 6.70
N SER A 203 -15.12 -6.52 6.31
CA SER A 203 -14.55 -6.66 4.97
C SER A 203 -13.11 -7.12 5.06
N VAL A 204 -12.77 -8.04 4.16
CA VAL A 204 -11.38 -8.32 3.84
C VAL A 204 -11.07 -7.55 2.57
N ARG A 205 -9.96 -6.82 2.57
CA ARG A 205 -9.53 -6.02 1.42
C ARG A 205 -8.47 -6.81 0.68
N HIS A 206 -8.75 -7.13 -0.58
CA HIS A 206 -7.77 -7.73 -1.47
C HIS A 206 -7.40 -6.70 -2.54
N LEU A 207 -6.09 -6.52 -2.73
CA LEU A 207 -5.55 -5.68 -3.79
C LEU A 207 -5.13 -6.61 -4.92
N GLU A 208 -5.86 -6.58 -6.02
CA GLU A 208 -5.62 -7.43 -7.20
C GLU A 208 -5.28 -6.55 -8.40
N ALA A 209 -4.27 -6.93 -9.18
CA ALA A 209 -3.91 -6.20 -10.39
C ALA A 209 -4.79 -6.68 -11.55
N GLY A 210 -5.41 -5.75 -12.28
CA GLY A 210 -6.24 -6.10 -13.43
C GLY A 210 -5.42 -6.49 -14.68
N SER A 211 -4.14 -6.12 -14.73
CA SER A 211 -3.21 -6.53 -15.78
C SER A 211 -1.76 -6.50 -15.29
N TYR A 212 -0.90 -7.29 -15.93
CA TYR A 212 0.53 -7.40 -15.62
C TYR A 212 1.37 -7.05 -16.84
N GLU A 213 2.31 -6.12 -16.69
CA GLU A 213 3.14 -5.65 -17.78
C GLU A 213 4.60 -6.01 -17.57
N VAL A 214 5.21 -6.61 -18.59
CA VAL A 214 6.65 -6.82 -18.62
C VAL A 214 7.28 -5.58 -19.23
N VAL A 215 8.01 -4.83 -18.42
CA VAL A 215 8.61 -3.55 -18.79
C VAL A 215 10.13 -3.66 -18.70
N VAL A 216 10.83 -3.08 -19.68
CA VAL A 216 12.30 -3.11 -19.73
C VAL A 216 12.85 -1.72 -20.04
N ASP A 217 14.12 -1.47 -19.70
CA ASP A 217 14.79 -0.22 -20.08
C ASP A 217 14.84 -0.07 -21.63
N SER A 218 14.50 1.11 -22.15
CA SER A 218 14.36 1.41 -23.60
C SER A 218 15.59 1.04 -24.42
N GLU A 219 16.78 1.15 -23.83
CA GLU A 219 18.04 0.79 -24.49
C GLU A 219 18.11 -0.70 -24.89
N LEU A 220 17.36 -1.54 -24.20
CA LEU A 220 17.37 -3.01 -24.38
C LEU A 220 16.03 -3.56 -24.91
N ALA A 221 15.03 -2.70 -25.08
CA ALA A 221 13.67 -3.10 -25.47
C ALA A 221 13.63 -3.84 -26.81
N ASP A 222 14.34 -3.36 -27.81
CA ASP A 222 14.42 -4.02 -29.12
C ASP A 222 15.12 -5.38 -29.04
N GLY A 223 16.09 -5.52 -28.14
CA GLY A 223 16.76 -6.80 -27.86
C GLY A 223 15.81 -7.81 -27.24
N ALA A 224 15.08 -7.40 -26.20
CA ALA A 224 14.09 -8.24 -25.53
C ALA A 224 12.95 -8.65 -26.47
N ARG A 225 12.47 -7.73 -27.32
CA ARG A 225 11.44 -8.03 -28.34
C ARG A 225 11.88 -9.12 -29.31
N ARG A 226 13.12 -9.06 -29.79
CA ARG A 226 13.67 -10.09 -30.69
C ARG A 226 13.73 -11.46 -30.02
N LEU A 227 14.14 -11.51 -28.75
CA LEU A 227 14.22 -12.76 -27.98
C LEU A 227 12.85 -13.37 -27.71
N LEU A 228 11.83 -12.54 -27.48
CA LEU A 228 10.44 -12.97 -27.26
C LEU A 228 9.62 -13.13 -28.55
N HIS A 229 10.25 -12.99 -29.72
CA HIS A 229 9.61 -12.96 -31.03
C HIS A 229 8.37 -12.03 -31.08
N LEU A 230 8.50 -10.87 -30.45
CA LEU A 230 7.48 -9.83 -30.45
C LEU A 230 7.55 -9.02 -31.74
N ASP A 231 6.38 -8.64 -32.27
CA ASP A 231 6.30 -7.66 -33.35
C ASP A 231 6.95 -6.33 -32.90
N PRO A 232 7.59 -5.59 -33.82
CA PRO A 232 8.10 -4.25 -33.50
C PRO A 232 6.96 -3.40 -32.94
N ALA A 233 7.29 -2.56 -31.95
CA ALA A 233 6.31 -1.67 -31.32
C ALA A 233 5.47 -0.98 -32.41
N PRO A 234 4.14 -0.84 -32.23
CA PRO A 234 3.38 0.05 -33.10
C PRO A 234 4.11 1.40 -33.09
N GLU A 235 4.54 1.87 -34.27
CA GLU A 235 5.19 3.19 -34.41
C GLU A 235 4.44 4.18 -33.52
N PRO A 236 5.14 5.06 -32.78
CA PRO A 236 4.50 6.20 -32.17
C PRO A 236 3.71 6.85 -33.29
N ARG A 237 2.37 6.74 -33.24
CA ARG A 237 1.52 7.49 -34.16
C ARG A 237 1.83 8.93 -33.82
N ASP A 238 2.75 9.52 -34.58
CA ASP A 238 2.96 10.95 -34.67
C ASP A 238 1.58 11.56 -34.63
N ALA A 239 1.38 12.44 -33.65
CA ALA A 239 0.15 13.11 -33.34
C ALA A 239 -0.76 13.19 -34.58
N SER A 240 -1.76 12.30 -34.65
CA SER A 240 -2.82 12.46 -35.65
C SER A 240 -3.32 13.89 -35.42
N PRO A 241 -3.19 14.80 -36.41
CA PRO A 241 -3.58 16.18 -36.22
C PRO A 241 -5.02 16.15 -35.70
N ALA A 242 -5.23 16.80 -34.55
CA ALA A 242 -6.53 16.88 -33.91
C ALA A 242 -7.57 17.23 -34.99
N PRO A 243 -8.69 16.49 -35.09
CA PRO A 243 -9.72 16.81 -36.06
C PRO A 243 -10.10 18.29 -35.89
N ALA A 244 -9.93 19.06 -36.96
CA ALA A 244 -10.20 20.49 -36.96
C ALA A 244 -11.65 20.74 -36.48
N ASP A 245 -11.78 21.65 -35.51
CA ASP A 245 -13.05 22.08 -34.93
C ASP A 245 -13.96 22.61 -36.06
N PRO A 246 -15.17 22.05 -36.29
CA PRO A 246 -16.05 22.55 -37.33
C PRO A 246 -16.52 23.98 -37.01
N PRO A 247 -16.70 24.85 -38.01
CA PRO A 247 -17.02 26.25 -37.80
C PRO A 247 -18.36 26.40 -37.07
N ARG A 248 -18.33 27.02 -35.89
CA ARG A 248 -19.53 27.42 -35.16
C ARG A 248 -20.25 28.52 -35.95
N VAL A 249 -21.41 28.18 -36.49
CA VAL A 249 -22.33 29.13 -37.13
C VAL A 249 -22.86 30.09 -36.06
N ARG A 250 -22.76 31.40 -36.33
CA ARG A 250 -23.30 32.50 -35.51
C ARG A 250 -24.80 32.63 -35.67
#